data_AF-K1RVX6-F1
#
_entry.id   AF-K1RVX6-F1
#
_cell.length_a   1.000
_cell.length_b   1.000
_cell.length_c   1.000
_cell.angle_alpha   90.00
_cell.angle_beta   90.00
_cell.angle_gamma   90.00
#
_symmetry.space_group_name_H-M   'P 1'
#
loop_
_entity.id
_entity.type
_entity.pdbx_description
1 polymer ?
#
loop_
_entity_poly.entity_id
_entity_poly.type
_entity_poly.pdbx_seq_one_letter_code
_entity_poly.pdbx_strand_id
1 'polypeptide(L)'
;MNTIGYYGPFSVELLHRKDKNYFMEFNFRHDGLAYAATASGANLPALLFDDREEPQLRVKDTYMMDLSTDYCHVKDGVLSKMQWWHDFMRTGCQLNFNRKDPMPTICYYMHKLKSRLSR
;
A
#
# COMPACT_ATOMS: atom_id res chain seq x y z
N MET A 1 8.07 16.81 -16.68
CA MET A 1 7.80 17.84 -15.65
C MET A 1 8.33 19.21 -16.01
N ASN A 2 9.53 19.34 -16.58
CA ASN A 2 10.14 20.64 -16.90
C ASN A 2 9.28 21.56 -17.78
N THR A 3 8.48 21.01 -18.71
CA THR A 3 7.50 21.78 -19.52
C THR A 3 6.25 22.21 -18.74
N ILE A 4 5.91 21.51 -17.66
CA ILE A 4 4.70 21.75 -16.85
C ILE A 4 5.06 22.59 -15.60
N GLY A 5 6.35 22.67 -15.23
CA GLY A 5 6.83 23.42 -14.08
C GLY A 5 6.46 22.81 -12.71
N TYR A 6 5.96 21.57 -12.68
CA TYR A 6 5.60 20.91 -11.43
C TYR A 6 6.82 20.31 -10.72
N TYR A 7 6.99 20.66 -9.44
CA TYR A 7 8.02 20.13 -8.54
C TYR A 7 7.36 19.49 -7.32
N GLY A 8 7.58 18.20 -7.13
CA GLY A 8 6.99 17.43 -6.03
C GLY A 8 6.69 15.99 -6.42
N PRO A 9 6.16 15.18 -5.48
CA PRO A 9 5.77 13.79 -5.74
C PRO A 9 4.62 13.74 -6.75
N PHE A 10 4.70 12.78 -7.66
CA PHE A 10 3.66 12.51 -8.64
C PHE A 10 3.47 11.00 -8.79
N SER A 11 2.35 10.60 -9.38
CA SER A 11 2.14 9.22 -9.82
C SER A 11 1.62 9.16 -11.24
N VAL A 12 1.96 8.05 -11.90
CA VAL A 12 1.48 7.70 -13.23
C VAL A 12 0.91 6.29 -13.13
N GLU A 13 -0.34 6.14 -13.50
CA GLU A 13 -0.98 4.84 -13.55
C GLU A 13 -1.04 4.33 -14.99
N LEU A 14 -0.62 3.08 -15.15
CA LEU A 14 -0.56 2.39 -16.43
C LEU A 14 -1.26 1.04 -16.29
N LEU A 15 -2.12 0.69 -17.24
CA LEU A 15 -2.59 -0.68 -17.39
C LEU A 15 -1.64 -1.44 -18.32
N HIS A 16 -1.12 -2.58 -17.89
CA HIS A 16 -0.25 -3.43 -18.70
C HIS A 16 -1.03 -4.62 -19.29
N ARG A 17 -0.98 -4.81 -20.61
CA ARG A 17 -1.59 -5.95 -21.28
C ARG A 17 -0.73 -6.43 -22.45
N LYS A 18 -0.23 -7.67 -22.36
CA LYS A 18 0.82 -8.19 -23.27
C LYS A 18 1.99 -7.20 -23.27
N ASP A 19 2.57 -6.86 -24.41
CA ASP A 19 3.71 -5.95 -24.48
C ASP A 19 3.30 -4.46 -24.63
N LYS A 20 2.13 -4.07 -24.12
CA LYS A 20 1.61 -2.70 -24.24
C LYS A 20 1.16 -2.12 -22.90
N ASN A 21 1.53 -0.86 -22.69
CA ASN A 21 1.11 -0.04 -21.55
C ASN A 21 0.08 0.99 -22.02
N TYR A 22 -1.04 1.09 -21.30
CA TYR A 22 -2.11 2.04 -21.56
C TYR A 22 -2.12 3.06 -20.43
N PHE A 23 -1.99 4.33 -20.79
CA PHE A 23 -2.07 5.42 -19.82
C PHE A 23 -3.49 5.51 -19.24
N MET A 24 -3.57 5.60 -17.91
CA MET A 24 -4.83 5.75 -17.19
C MET A 24 -4.93 7.16 -16.62
N GLU A 25 -4.03 7.49 -15.69
CA GLU A 25 -4.04 8.77 -15.00
C GLU A 25 -2.63 9.28 -14.67
N PHE A 26 -2.54 10.60 -14.52
CA PHE A 26 -1.38 11.29 -13.99
C PHE A 26 -1.84 12.15 -12.83
N ASN A 27 -1.27 11.94 -11.65
CA ASN A 27 -1.62 12.70 -10.45
C ASN A 27 -0.45 13.57 -10.02
N PHE A 28 -0.71 14.88 -9.87
CA PHE A 28 0.23 15.85 -9.28
C PHE A 28 0.17 15.83 -7.75
N ARG A 29 0.29 14.64 -7.17
CA ARG A 29 0.27 14.42 -5.72
C ARG A 29 0.96 13.10 -5.38
N HIS A 30 1.24 12.92 -4.09
CA HIS A 30 1.66 11.63 -3.56
C HIS A 30 0.53 10.59 -3.70
N ASP A 31 0.90 9.36 -4.06
CA ASP A 31 -0.03 8.27 -4.28
C ASP A 31 -0.33 7.51 -3.00
N GLY A 32 -1.53 6.91 -2.89
CA GLY A 32 -1.85 6.03 -1.76
C GLY A 32 -0.94 4.80 -1.71
N LEU A 33 -0.56 4.26 -2.88
CA LEU A 33 0.33 3.11 -3.00
C LEU A 33 1.80 3.46 -2.78
N ALA A 34 2.16 4.75 -2.76
CA ALA A 34 3.54 5.17 -2.49
C ALA A 34 4.03 4.78 -1.09
N TYR A 35 3.11 4.46 -0.16
CA TYR A 35 3.47 3.85 1.12
C TYR A 35 4.24 2.52 0.96
N ALA A 36 3.99 1.75 -0.11
CA ALA A 36 4.73 0.54 -0.40
C ALA A 36 6.23 0.81 -0.65
N ALA A 37 6.57 1.93 -1.29
CA ALA A 37 7.96 2.35 -1.48
C ALA A 37 8.64 2.56 -0.12
N THR A 38 7.98 3.28 0.79
CA THR A 38 8.49 3.51 2.15
C THR A 38 8.64 2.21 2.92
N ALA A 39 7.65 1.32 2.87
CA ALA A 39 7.72 0.00 3.50
C ALA A 39 8.85 -0.88 2.95
N SER A 40 9.19 -0.69 1.67
CA SER A 40 10.30 -1.34 0.97
C SER A 40 11.67 -0.71 1.23
N GLY A 41 11.75 0.37 2.02
CA GLY A 41 13.00 1.05 2.36
C GLY A 41 13.30 2.31 1.56
N ALA A 42 12.42 2.72 0.63
CA ALA A 42 12.53 3.95 -0.14
C ALA A 42 11.51 4.99 0.34
N ASN A 43 11.87 5.80 1.33
CA ASN A 43 11.02 6.86 1.85
C ASN A 43 10.99 8.06 0.88
N LEU A 44 10.10 8.01 -0.13
CA LEU A 44 10.03 9.01 -1.19
C LEU A 44 9.85 10.46 -0.66
N PRO A 45 8.99 10.72 0.34
CA PRO A 45 8.92 12.05 0.94
C PRO A 45 10.25 12.52 1.55
N ALA A 46 11.00 11.63 2.23
CA ALA A 46 12.30 12.00 2.78
C ALA A 46 13.32 12.29 1.67
N LEU A 47 13.30 11.53 0.58
CA LEU A 47 14.19 11.74 -0.57
C LEU A 47 13.97 13.07 -1.27
N LEU A 48 12.74 13.60 -1.26
CA LEU A 48 12.45 14.92 -1.85
C LEU A 48 13.23 16.06 -1.18
N PHE A 49 13.58 15.88 0.10
CA PHE A 49 14.29 16.86 0.91
C PHE A 49 15.75 16.43 1.19
N ASP A 50 16.21 15.38 0.53
CA ASP A 50 17.57 14.89 0.65
C ASP A 50 18.49 15.71 -0.27
N ASP A 51 19.52 16.32 0.33
CA ASP A 51 20.47 17.20 -0.36
C ASP A 51 21.63 16.43 -1.00
N ARG A 52 21.72 15.12 -0.76
CA ARG A 52 22.70 14.24 -1.39
C ARG A 52 22.36 14.07 -2.87
N GLU A 53 23.35 14.21 -3.74
CA GLU A 53 23.19 13.98 -5.18
C GLU A 53 22.76 12.54 -5.50
N GLU A 54 23.26 11.56 -4.73
CA GLU A 54 22.95 10.14 -4.87
C GLU A 54 22.63 9.50 -3.51
N PRO A 55 21.37 9.56 -3.05
CA PRO A 55 20.99 8.90 -1.80
C PRO A 55 21.07 7.38 -1.95
N GLN A 56 21.81 6.73 -1.05
CA GLN A 56 21.89 5.27 -1.03
C GLN A 56 20.55 4.66 -0.61
N LEU A 57 19.89 3.98 -1.55
CA LEU A 57 18.63 3.29 -1.33
C LEU A 57 18.82 1.78 -1.27
N ARG A 58 18.42 1.18 -0.15
CA ARG A 58 18.33 -0.27 -0.02
C ARG A 58 16.87 -0.68 -0.08
N VAL A 59 16.42 -1.05 -1.28
CA VAL A 59 15.06 -1.55 -1.51
C VAL A 59 15.02 -3.05 -1.20
N LYS A 60 14.02 -3.49 -0.44
CA LYS A 60 13.76 -4.90 -0.15
C LYS A 60 12.46 -5.36 -0.80
N ASP A 61 12.39 -6.64 -1.16
CA ASP A 61 11.16 -7.28 -1.60
C ASP A 61 10.10 -7.17 -0.50
N THR A 62 8.97 -6.59 -0.84
CA THR A 62 7.90 -6.27 0.12
C THR A 62 6.55 -6.61 -0.50
N TYR A 63 5.83 -7.52 0.15
CA TYR A 63 4.42 -7.75 -0.13
C TYR A 63 3.58 -6.67 0.55
N MET A 64 2.58 -6.18 -0.18
CA MET A 64 1.57 -5.24 0.31
C MET A 64 0.21 -5.93 0.40
N MET A 65 -0.54 -5.62 1.44
CA MET A 65 -1.89 -6.14 1.67
C MET A 65 -2.84 -5.04 2.15
N ASP A 66 -4.01 -4.99 1.53
CA ASP A 66 -5.21 -4.41 2.13
C ASP A 66 -5.90 -5.50 2.95
N LEU A 67 -5.92 -5.35 4.27
CA LEU A 67 -6.45 -6.36 5.19
C LEU A 67 -7.93 -6.66 4.91
N SER A 68 -8.74 -5.63 4.65
CA SER A 68 -10.19 -5.78 4.49
C SER A 68 -10.54 -6.43 3.15
N THR A 69 -9.92 -5.93 2.08
CA THR A 69 -10.17 -6.39 0.71
C THR A 69 -9.63 -7.80 0.52
N ASP A 70 -8.42 -8.09 1.02
CA ASP A 70 -7.81 -9.40 0.82
C ASP A 70 -8.53 -10.50 1.60
N TYR A 71 -9.08 -10.20 2.78
CA TYR A 71 -9.89 -11.16 3.54
C TYR A 71 -11.24 -11.49 2.87
N CYS A 72 -11.70 -10.71 1.88
CA CYS A 72 -12.87 -11.10 1.09
C CYS A 72 -12.59 -12.37 0.27
N HIS A 73 -11.37 -12.57 -0.25
CA HIS A 73 -10.99 -13.81 -0.95
C HIS A 73 -11.12 -15.05 -0.06
N VAL A 74 -10.94 -14.90 1.26
CA VAL A 74 -11.18 -15.98 2.23
C VAL A 74 -12.67 -16.26 2.40
N LYS A 75 -13.51 -15.21 2.44
CA LYS A 75 -14.97 -15.36 2.55
C LYS A 75 -15.58 -15.97 1.31
N ASP A 76 -15.04 -15.64 0.14
CA ASP A 76 -15.51 -16.14 -1.15
C ASP A 76 -14.98 -17.56 -1.45
N GLY A 77 -14.17 -18.14 -0.55
CA GLY A 77 -13.62 -19.49 -0.70
C GLY A 77 -12.49 -19.61 -1.72
N VAL A 78 -11.99 -18.49 -2.25
CA VAL A 78 -10.86 -18.43 -3.20
C VAL A 78 -9.54 -18.73 -2.50
N LEU A 79 -9.39 -18.27 -1.25
CA LEU A 79 -8.19 -18.42 -0.44
C LEU A 79 -8.48 -19.16 0.86
N SER A 80 -7.64 -20.13 1.24
CA SER A 80 -7.79 -20.79 2.54
C SER A 80 -7.41 -19.85 3.70
N LYS A 81 -8.06 -20.00 4.86
CA LYS A 81 -7.72 -19.23 6.07
C LYS A 81 -6.26 -19.41 6.48
N MET A 82 -5.71 -20.62 6.32
CA MET A 82 -4.33 -20.94 6.66
C MET A 82 -3.34 -20.22 5.76
N GLN A 83 -3.61 -20.21 4.45
CA GLN A 83 -2.77 -19.50 3.48
C GLN A 83 -2.82 -17.99 3.72
N TRP A 84 -4.01 -17.43 3.92
CA TRP A 84 -4.17 -16.01 4.21
C TRP A 84 -3.40 -15.57 5.46
N TRP A 85 -3.43 -16.37 6.53
CA TRP A 85 -2.66 -16.07 7.75
C TRP A 85 -1.15 -16.06 7.49
N HIS A 86 -0.66 -17.02 6.69
CA HIS A 86 0.74 -17.09 6.30
C HIS A 86 1.16 -15.89 5.44
N ASP A 87 0.34 -15.48 4.47
CA ASP A 87 0.56 -14.30 3.64
C ASP A 87 0.53 -13.01 4.46
N PHE A 88 -0.43 -12.89 5.39
CA PHE A 88 -0.51 -11.78 6.34
C PHE A 88 0.76 -11.65 7.19
N MET A 89 1.32 -12.78 7.64
CA MET A 89 2.57 -12.79 8.43
C MET A 89 3.80 -12.38 7.60
N ARG A 90 3.82 -12.70 6.30
CA ARG A 90 4.89 -12.32 5.36
C ARG A 90 4.78 -10.91 4.81
N THR A 91 3.59 -10.30 4.88
CA THR A 91 3.35 -8.96 4.39
C THR A 91 4.18 -7.93 5.16
N GLY A 92 4.95 -7.13 4.42
CA GLY A 92 5.77 -6.05 4.97
C GLY A 92 5.11 -4.67 4.91
N CYS A 93 4.04 -4.51 4.13
CA CYS A 93 3.27 -3.28 3.97
C CYS A 93 1.77 -3.56 4.17
N GLN A 94 1.20 -3.12 5.29
CA GLN A 94 -0.21 -3.34 5.63
C GLN A 94 -0.95 -2.01 5.57
N LEU A 95 -2.04 -1.91 4.77
CA LEU A 95 -2.76 -0.65 4.57
C LEU A 95 -3.73 -0.31 5.71
N ASN A 96 -4.28 -1.31 6.39
CA ASN A 96 -5.28 -1.09 7.45
C ASN A 96 -4.84 -1.62 8.82
N PHE A 97 -3.61 -2.11 8.93
CA PHE A 97 -3.07 -2.67 10.16
C PHE A 97 -1.61 -2.24 10.36
N ASN A 98 -1.26 -1.94 11.60
CA ASN A 98 0.11 -1.66 11.98
C ASN A 98 0.50 -2.54 13.17
N ARG A 99 1.54 -3.36 13.03
CA ARG A 99 2.04 -4.22 14.13
C ARG A 99 2.51 -3.41 15.34
N LYS A 100 2.98 -2.17 15.13
CA LYS A 100 3.43 -1.27 16.20
C LYS A 100 2.29 -0.48 16.84
N ASP A 101 1.16 -0.38 16.16
CA ASP A 101 -0.03 0.32 16.65
C ASP A 101 -1.31 -0.40 16.20
N PRO A 102 -1.66 -1.52 16.85
CA PRO A 102 -2.78 -2.35 16.43
C PRO A 102 -4.14 -1.81 16.91
N MET A 103 -4.15 -0.88 17.86
CA MET A 103 -5.39 -0.47 18.56
C MET A 103 -6.42 0.19 17.62
N PRO A 104 -6.04 1.08 16.69
CA PRO A 104 -7.00 1.65 15.73
C PRO A 104 -7.75 0.58 14.94
N THR A 105 -7.01 -0.44 14.46
CA THR A 105 -7.59 -1.56 13.69
C THR A 105 -8.50 -2.41 14.56
N ILE A 106 -8.09 -2.74 15.79
CA ILE A 106 -8.91 -3.52 16.73
C ILE A 106 -10.20 -2.78 17.06
N CYS A 107 -10.13 -1.50 17.42
CA CYS A 107 -11.30 -0.66 17.69
C CYS A 107 -12.29 -0.65 16.53
N TYR A 108 -11.78 -0.47 15.30
CA TYR A 108 -12.60 -0.49 14.09
C TYR A 108 -13.38 -1.80 13.94
N TYR A 109 -12.71 -2.96 14.06
CA TYR A 109 -13.39 -4.25 13.92
C TYR A 109 -14.31 -4.57 15.11
N MET A 110 -13.95 -4.20 16.34
CA MET A 110 -14.84 -4.34 17.50
C MET A 110 -16.13 -3.54 17.31
N HIS A 111 -16.03 -2.28 16.88
CA HIS A 111 -17.18 -1.44 16.60
C HIS A 111 -18.04 -2.01 15.47
N LYS A 112 -17.40 -2.48 14.39
CA LYS A 112 -18.07 -3.13 13.26
C LYS A 112 -18.83 -4.39 13.69
N LEU A 113 -18.25 -5.23 14.54
CA LEU A 113 -18.92 -6.43 15.07
C LEU A 113 -20.10 -6.07 15.98
N LYS A 114 -19.92 -5.11 16.91
CA LYS A 114 -21.01 -4.62 17.78
C LYS A 114 -22.19 -4.10 16.96
N SER A 115 -21.93 -3.27 15.95
CA SER A 115 -22.98 -2.68 15.10
C SER A 115 -23.79 -3.72 14.30
N ARG A 116 -23.22 -4.90 14.04
CA ARG A 116 -23.90 -6.02 13.37
C ARG A 116 -24.74 -6.86 14.32
N LEU A 117 -24.37 -6.93 15.60
CA LEU A 117 -25.10 -7.66 16.63
C LEU A 117 -26.28 -6.86 17.22
N SER A 118 -26.24 -5.54 17.09
CA SER A 118 -27.33 -4.63 17.50
C SER A 118 -28.41 -4.41 16.43
N ARG A 119 -28.34 -5.14 15.31
CA ARG A 119 -29.35 -5.22 14.25
C ARG A 119 -30.03 -6.57 14.32
#